data_AF-A0A1D8S018-F1
#
_entry.id   AF-A0A1D8S018-F1
#
_cell.length_a   1.000
_cell.length_b   1.000
_cell.length_c   1.000
_cell.angle_alpha   90.00
_cell.angle_beta   90.00
_cell.angle_gamma   90.00
#
_symmetry.space_group_name_H-M   'P 1'
#
loop_
_entity.id
_entity.type
_entity.pdbx_description
1 polymer ?
#
loop_
_entity_poly.entity_id
_entity_poly.type
_entity_poly.pdbx_seq_one_letter_code
_entity_poly.pdbx_strand_id
1 'polypeptide(L)'
;MKKLILVLAVVIVGYFVNLKFVEVAYSLGFAELKKEAILINSEKMKVKCHSYALGWFDEIKLENKFQACVNEHEANGYKVVGSSST
;
A
#
# COMPACT_ATOMS: atom_id res chain seq x y z
N MET A 1 24.06 -38.49 -0.92
CA MET A 1 22.59 -38.62 -1.13
C MET A 1 21.75 -38.09 0.03
N LYS A 2 21.92 -38.51 1.29
CA LYS A 2 21.12 -38.01 2.44
C LYS A 2 21.10 -36.48 2.61
N LYS A 3 22.25 -35.80 2.45
CA LYS A 3 22.34 -34.33 2.53
C LYS A 3 21.55 -33.63 1.41
N LEU A 4 21.54 -34.20 0.21
CA LEU A 4 20.82 -33.65 -0.94
C LEU A 4 19.30 -33.74 -0.74
N ILE A 5 18.82 -34.87 -0.21
CA ILE A 5 17.40 -35.10 0.13
C ILE A 5 16.95 -34.11 1.22
N LEU A 6 17.79 -33.87 2.22
CA LEU A 6 17.48 -32.96 3.33
C LEU A 6 17.40 -31.50 2.86
N VAL A 7 18.31 -31.08 1.99
CA VAL A 7 18.26 -29.75 1.34
C VAL A 7 16.99 -29.62 0.49
N LEU A 8 16.65 -30.64 -0.31
CA LEU A 8 15.42 -30.62 -1.11
C LEU A 8 14.17 -30.49 -0.24
N ALA A 9 14.11 -31.23 0.87
CA ALA A 9 13.00 -31.18 1.81
C ALA A 9 12.84 -29.78 2.43
N VAL A 10 13.94 -29.14 2.84
CA VAL A 10 13.91 -27.77 3.39
C VAL A 10 13.43 -26.75 2.34
N VAL A 11 13.88 -26.87 1.09
CA VAL A 11 13.45 -25.98 0.00
C VAL A 11 11.96 -26.14 -0.27
N ILE A 12 11.46 -27.37 -0.33
CA ILE A 12 10.04 -27.65 -0.55
C ILE A 12 9.20 -27.09 0.60
N VAL A 13 9.58 -27.34 1.85
CA VAL A 13 8.86 -26.80 3.02
C VAL A 13 8.89 -25.27 3.04
N GLY A 14 10.05 -24.66 2.79
CA GLY A 14 10.18 -23.20 2.71
C GLY A 14 9.31 -22.59 1.61
N TYR A 15 9.20 -23.26 0.46
CA TYR A 15 8.32 -22.85 -0.64
C TYR A 15 6.84 -22.90 -0.23
N PHE A 16 6.39 -23.98 0.40
CA PHE A 16 5.01 -24.09 0.89
C PHE A 16 4.67 -23.08 1.99
N VAL A 17 5.61 -22.84 2.92
CA VAL A 17 5.46 -21.81 3.95
C VAL A 17 5.33 -20.44 3.31
N ASN A 18 6.16 -20.10 2.32
CA ASN A 18 6.08 -18.82 1.64
C ASN A 18 4.73 -18.63 0.89
N LEU A 19 4.27 -19.66 0.16
CA LEU A 19 2.98 -19.61 -0.53
C LEU A 19 1.81 -19.35 0.42
N LYS A 20 1.82 -19.98 1.59
CA LYS A 20 0.77 -19.82 2.59
C LYS A 20 0.96 -18.60 3.49
N PHE A 21 2.18 -18.08 3.59
CA PHE A 21 2.49 -16.91 4.39
C PHE A 21 1.73 -15.68 3.90
N VAL A 22 1.65 -15.47 2.58
CA VAL A 22 0.91 -14.34 2.01
C VAL A 22 -0.58 -14.43 2.36
N GLU A 23 -1.19 -15.57 2.10
CA GLU A 23 -2.62 -15.82 2.36
C GLU A 23 -2.96 -15.68 3.86
N VAL A 24 -2.07 -16.17 4.74
CA VAL A 24 -2.21 -16.04 6.20
C VAL A 24 -1.95 -14.62 6.67
N ALA A 25 -0.98 -13.91 6.10
CA ALA A 25 -0.72 -12.52 6.47
C ALA A 25 -1.96 -11.66 6.17
N TYR A 26 -2.53 -11.79 4.96
CA TYR A 26 -3.75 -11.06 4.59
C TYR A 26 -4.95 -11.44 5.48
N SER A 27 -5.12 -12.71 5.86
CA SER A 27 -6.19 -13.10 6.77
C SER A 27 -6.00 -12.57 8.20
N LEU A 28 -4.77 -12.27 8.60
CA LEU A 28 -4.43 -11.64 9.88
C LEU A 28 -4.42 -10.10 9.83
N GLY A 29 -4.91 -9.49 8.76
CA GLY A 29 -5.01 -8.04 8.64
C GLY A 29 -3.75 -7.33 8.13
N PHE A 30 -2.80 -8.08 7.55
CA PHE A 30 -1.78 -7.48 6.69
C PHE A 30 -2.48 -6.99 5.42
N ALA A 31 -2.24 -5.76 5.01
CA ALA A 31 -2.83 -5.22 3.79
C ALA A 31 -1.79 -4.41 3.01
N GLU A 32 -2.14 -4.08 1.77
CA GLU A 32 -1.51 -3.00 1.02
C GLU A 32 -2.57 -1.90 0.87
N LEU A 33 -2.18 -0.66 1.14
CA LEU A 33 -2.99 0.51 0.83
C LEU A 33 -2.13 1.46 0.03
N LYS A 34 -2.63 1.82 -1.15
CA LYS A 34 -1.99 2.79 -2.02
C LYS A 34 -3.03 3.76 -2.54
N LYS A 35 -2.97 5.01 -2.08
CA LYS A 35 -3.82 6.10 -2.56
C LYS A 35 -3.00 7.24 -3.11
N GLU A 36 -3.47 7.80 -4.20
CA GLU A 36 -2.85 8.93 -4.87
C GLU A 36 -3.93 9.88 -5.41
N ALA A 37 -3.72 11.17 -5.23
CA ALA A 37 -4.49 12.22 -5.88
C ALA A 37 -3.54 13.28 -6.45
N ILE A 38 -3.82 13.69 -7.69
CA ILE A 38 -3.13 14.79 -8.35
C ILE A 38 -4.10 15.98 -8.34
N LEU A 39 -3.65 17.11 -7.82
CA LEU A 39 -4.42 18.35 -7.78
C LEU A 39 -3.74 19.43 -8.61
N ILE A 40 -4.52 20.32 -9.22
CA ILE A 40 -4.05 21.45 -10.02
C ILE A 40 -4.68 22.76 -9.58
N ASN A 41 -3.94 23.87 -9.54
CA ASN A 41 -4.50 25.20 -9.30
C ASN A 41 -4.76 25.97 -10.61
N SER A 42 -5.25 27.21 -10.49
CA SER A 42 -5.50 28.13 -11.62
C SER A 42 -4.23 28.48 -12.42
N GLU A 43 -3.07 28.44 -11.78
CA GLU A 43 -1.76 28.68 -12.40
C GLU A 43 -1.16 27.42 -13.06
N LYS A 44 -1.95 26.33 -13.14
CA LYS A 44 -1.54 25.02 -13.65
C LYS A 44 -0.42 24.34 -12.85
N MET A 45 -0.16 24.77 -11.61
CA MET A 45 0.74 24.08 -10.69
C MET A 45 0.10 22.79 -10.23
N LYS A 46 0.87 21.69 -10.27
CA LYS A 46 0.41 20.36 -9.87
C LYS A 46 1.03 19.94 -8.55
N VAL A 47 0.21 19.42 -7.65
CA VAL A 47 0.63 18.79 -6.39
C VAL A 47 0.08 17.37 -6.32
N LYS A 48 0.78 16.51 -5.59
CA LYS A 48 0.44 15.09 -5.46
C LYS A 48 0.29 14.74 -3.99
N CYS A 49 -0.93 14.42 -3.57
CA CYS A 49 -1.19 13.76 -2.30
C CYS A 49 -1.04 12.26 -2.51
N HIS A 50 -0.27 11.58 -1.65
CA HIS A 50 -0.11 10.14 -1.72
C HIS A 50 -0.07 9.53 -0.32
N SER A 51 -0.58 8.31 -0.20
CA SER A 51 -0.56 7.52 1.01
C SER A 51 -0.23 6.08 0.64
N TYR A 52 0.79 5.51 1.25
CA TYR A 52 1.22 4.13 1.01
C TYR A 52 1.52 3.44 2.32
N ALA A 53 0.98 2.24 2.50
CA ALA A 53 1.39 1.32 3.55
C ALA A 53 1.29 -0.12 3.05
N LEU A 54 2.21 -0.95 3.55
CA LEU A 54 2.23 -2.39 3.36
C LEU A 54 2.53 -3.02 4.71
N GLY A 55 1.60 -3.80 5.26
CA GLY A 55 1.72 -4.33 6.61
C GLY A 55 0.42 -4.30 7.39
N TRP A 56 0.54 -4.35 8.71
CA TRP A 56 -0.56 -4.07 9.63
C TRP A 56 -0.58 -2.57 9.93
N PHE A 57 -1.67 -1.91 9.58
CA PHE A 57 -1.84 -0.48 9.79
C PHE A 57 -3.29 -0.11 10.08
N ASP A 58 -3.47 1.09 10.63
CA ASP A 58 -4.77 1.70 10.82
C ASP A 58 -5.18 2.41 9.52
N GLU A 59 -6.08 1.77 8.76
CA GLU A 59 -6.62 2.28 7.49
C GLU A 59 -7.27 3.66 7.65
N ILE A 60 -8.03 3.87 8.74
CA ILE A 60 -8.75 5.12 8.99
C ILE A 60 -7.75 6.25 9.22
N LYS A 61 -6.68 5.98 9.97
CA LYS A 61 -5.62 6.97 10.20
C LYS A 61 -4.88 7.33 8.91
N LEU A 62 -4.60 6.35 8.05
CA LEU A 62 -3.97 6.62 6.74
C LEU A 62 -4.91 7.40 5.81
N GLU A 63 -6.20 7.06 5.81
CA GLU A 63 -7.21 7.76 5.02
C GLU A 63 -7.34 9.21 5.47
N ASN A 64 -7.44 9.45 6.77
CA ASN A 64 -7.56 10.79 7.32
C ASN A 64 -6.37 11.67 6.96
N LYS A 65 -5.14 11.10 6.96
CA LYS A 65 -3.94 11.83 6.51
C LYS A 65 -4.00 12.16 5.03
N PHE A 66 -4.45 11.23 4.19
CA PHE A 66 -4.61 11.45 2.76
C PHE A 66 -5.63 12.55 2.47
N GLN A 67 -6.81 12.47 3.11
CA GLN A 67 -7.87 13.46 2.97
C GLN A 67 -7.45 14.83 3.52
N ALA A 68 -6.67 14.88 4.61
CA ALA A 68 -6.13 16.15 5.12
C ALA A 68 -5.26 16.85 4.07
N CYS A 69 -4.37 16.13 3.38
CA CYS A 69 -3.58 16.68 2.28
C CYS A 69 -4.45 17.23 1.14
N VAL A 70 -5.46 16.47 0.72
CA VAL A 70 -6.39 16.88 -0.35
C VAL A 70 -7.13 18.15 0.07
N ASN A 71 -7.74 18.14 1.26
CA ASN A 71 -8.52 19.26 1.79
C ASN A 71 -7.68 20.53 1.97
N GLU A 72 -6.43 20.39 2.43
CA GLU A 72 -5.50 21.53 2.56
C GLU A 72 -5.23 22.16 1.20
N HIS A 73 -4.97 21.37 0.17
CA HIS A 73 -4.72 21.89 -1.17
C HIS A 73 -5.99 22.45 -1.82
N GLU A 74 -7.15 21.83 -1.62
CA GLU A 74 -8.42 22.38 -2.10
C GLU A 74 -8.76 23.73 -1.45
N ALA A 75 -8.52 23.87 -0.14
CA ALA A 75 -8.65 25.15 0.57
C ALA A 75 -7.72 26.23 0.01
N ASN A 76 -6.57 25.83 -0.55
CA ASN A 76 -5.61 26.71 -1.23
C ASN A 76 -5.90 26.92 -2.73
N GLY A 77 -7.10 26.53 -3.21
CA GLY A 77 -7.54 26.79 -4.57
C GLY A 77 -7.09 25.76 -5.61
N TYR A 78 -6.58 24.60 -5.18
CA TYR A 78 -6.32 23.47 -6.07
C TYR A 78 -7.61 22.66 -6.28
N LYS A 79 -7.66 21.89 -7.38
CA LYS A 79 -8.76 20.98 -7.71
C LYS A 79 -8.20 19.62 -8.09
N VAL A 80 -8.84 18.55 -7.64
CA VAL A 80 -8.47 17.19 -8.02
C VAL A 80 -8.66 16.98 -9.53
N VAL A 81 -7.62 16.50 -10.21
CA VAL A 81 -7.62 16.19 -11.65
C VAL A 81 -7.35 14.72 -11.95
N GLY A 82 -6.94 13.95 -10.95
CA GLY A 82 -6.78 12.50 -11.06
C GLY A 82 -6.69 11.88 -9.68
N SER A 83 -7.23 10.67 -9.54
CA SER A 83 -7.08 9.87 -8.33
C SER A 83 -6.90 8.40 -8.69
N SER A 84 -6.19 7.67 -7.82
CA SER A 84 -5.98 6.23 -7.90
C SER A 84 -5.99 5.66 -6.49
N SER A 85 -6.61 4.49 -6.34
CA SER A 85 -6.65 3.75 -5.07
C SER A 85 -6.51 2.25 -5.34
N THR A 86 -5.73 1.56 -4.52
CA THR A 86 -5.62 0.11 -4.45
C THR A 86 -5.50 -0.31 -3.00
#